data_AF-A0A3L7LSB6-F1
#
_entry.id   AF-A0A3L7LSB6-F1
#
_cell.length_a   1.000
_cell.length_b   1.000
_cell.length_c   1.000
_cell.angle_alpha   90.00
_cell.angle_beta   90.00
_cell.angle_gamma   90.00
#
_symmetry.space_group_name_H-M   'P 1'
#
loop_
_entity.id
_entity.type
_entity.pdbx_description
1 polymer ?
#
loop_
_entity_poly.entity_id
_entity_poly.type
_entity_poly.pdbx_seq_one_letter_code
_entity_poly.pdbx_strand_id
1 'polypeptide(L)' 'ATLLTMCATQGLRAGMVAGVIVNRLQQETPDVAALQQTESDAVTIVVEAARLLLTA' A
#
# COMPACT_ATOMS: atom_id res chain seq x y z
N ALA A 1 3.69 -6.49 -15.77
CA ALA A 1 3.09 -5.16 -15.57
C ALA A 1 1.59 -5.37 -15.43
N THR A 2 1.10 -5.49 -14.19
CA THR A 2 -0.24 -6.05 -13.94
C THR A 2 -1.22 -4.94 -13.61
N LEU A 3 -1.32 -4.51 -12.35
CA LEU A 3 -2.33 -3.52 -11.92
C LEU A 3 -2.23 -2.18 -12.66
N LEU A 4 -1.12 -1.45 -12.50
CA LEU A 4 -1.02 -0.07 -12.99
C LEU A 4 -1.09 0.02 -14.52
N THR A 5 -0.40 -0.89 -15.22
CA THR A 5 -0.43 -0.93 -16.68
C THR A 5 -1.82 -1.29 -17.20
N MET A 6 -2.46 -2.32 -16.63
CA MET A 6 -3.82 -2.72 -17.02
C MET A 6 -4.85 -1.61 -16.80
N CYS A 7 -4.78 -0.90 -15.66
CA CYS A 7 -5.72 0.18 -15.37
C CYS A 7 -5.47 1.39 -16.28
N ALA A 8 -4.21 1.78 -16.48
CA ALA A 8 -3.85 2.90 -17.33
C ALA A 8 -4.27 2.69 -18.80
N THR A 9 -4.14 1.48 -19.33
CA THR A 9 -4.54 1.19 -20.73
C THR A 9 -6.04 1.10 -20.93
N GLN A 10 -6.82 0.89 -19.87
CA GLN A 10 -8.29 0.79 -19.92
C GLN A 10 -9.01 2.05 -19.44
N GLY A 11 -8.28 3.15 -19.19
CA GLY A 11 -8.86 4.40 -18.71
C GLY A 11 -9.38 4.33 -17.26
N LEU A 12 -8.92 3.35 -16.48
CA LEU A 12 -9.29 3.17 -15.08
C LEU A 12 -8.30 3.92 -14.17
N ARG A 13 -8.81 4.50 -13.07
CA ARG A 13 -7.98 5.11 -12.02
C ARG A 13 -7.48 4.02 -11.07
N ALA A 14 -6.17 3.98 -10.81
CA ALA A 14 -5.56 3.05 -9.87
C ALA A 14 -4.43 3.72 -9.07
N GLY A 15 -4.19 3.22 -7.85
CA GLY A 15 -3.12 3.65 -6.95
C GLY A 15 -2.68 2.51 -6.05
N MET A 16 -1.52 2.65 -5.40
CA MET A 16 -0.95 1.65 -4.49
C MET A 16 -0.32 2.35 -3.29
N VAL A 17 -0.52 1.78 -2.11
CA VAL A 17 0.20 2.11 -0.87
C VAL A 17 0.87 0.85 -0.36
N ALA A 18 2.07 0.98 0.23
CA ALA A 18 2.81 -0.14 0.78
C ALA A 18 3.46 0.27 2.10
N GLY A 19 3.35 -0.58 3.11
CA GLY A 19 4.09 -0.46 4.35
C GLY A 19 5.45 -1.16 4.25
N VAL A 20 6.51 -0.49 4.68
CA VAL A 20 7.88 -1.04 4.63
C VAL A 20 8.13 -1.87 5.88
N ILE A 21 8.16 -3.19 5.72
CA ILE A 21 8.33 -4.16 6.81
C ILE A 21 9.76 -4.66 6.99
N VAL A 22 10.60 -4.44 5.98
CA VAL A 22 11.97 -4.95 5.93
C VAL A 22 12.84 -4.06 5.06
N ASN A 23 14.10 -3.88 5.46
CA ASN A 23 15.14 -3.29 4.63
C ASN A 23 16.20 -4.36 4.32
N ARG A 24 16.20 -4.84 3.07
CA ARG A 24 17.11 -5.91 2.63
C ARG A 24 18.60 -5.59 2.75
N LEU A 25 18.97 -4.30 2.87
CA LEU A 25 20.37 -3.90 3.07
C LEU A 25 20.84 -4.05 4.53
N GLN A 26 19.93 -4.31 5.46
CA GLN A 26 20.22 -4.37 6.90
C GLN A 26 19.92 -5.76 7.46
N GLN A 27 18.66 -6.19 7.37
CA GLN A 27 18.21 -7.46 7.91
C GLN A 27 16.97 -7.91 7.14
N GLU A 28 16.96 -9.18 6.73
CA GLU A 28 15.88 -9.74 5.89
C GLU A 28 14.73 -10.34 6.72
N THR A 29 14.98 -10.69 7.98
CA THR A 29 13.93 -11.15 8.88
C THR A 29 13.16 -9.96 9.43
N PRO A 30 11.85 -9.83 9.15
CA PRO A 30 11.03 -8.74 9.65
C PRO A 30 10.76 -8.90 11.16
N ASP A 31 10.68 -7.77 11.88
CA ASP A 31 10.24 -7.74 13.27
C ASP A 31 8.71 -7.90 13.36
N VAL A 32 8.24 -8.80 14.22
CA VAL A 32 6.82 -9.15 14.35
C VAL A 32 6.00 -7.98 14.89
N ALA A 33 6.56 -7.19 15.81
CA ALA A 33 5.87 -6.01 16.33
C ALA A 33 5.76 -4.91 15.26
N ALA A 34 6.86 -4.64 14.55
CA ALA A 34 6.87 -3.69 13.43
C ALA A 34 5.92 -4.10 12.30
N LEU A 35 5.79 -5.41 12.01
CA LEU A 35 4.85 -5.94 11.01
C LEU A 35 3.40 -5.56 11.32
N GLN A 36 2.95 -5.84 12.55
CA GLN A 36 1.57 -5.61 12.97
C GLN A 36 1.20 -4.12 12.95
N GLN A 37 2.12 -3.27 13.40
CA GLN A 37 1.92 -1.82 13.36
C GLN A 37 1.84 -1.31 11.92
N THR A 38 2.80 -1.73 11.08
CA THR A 38 2.88 -1.30 9.68
C THR A 38 1.65 -1.73 8.87
N GLU A 39 1.11 -2.91 9.14
CA GLU A 39 -0.14 -3.38 8.53
C GLU A 39 -1.32 -2.49 8.92
N SER A 40 -1.46 -2.20 10.22
CA SER A 40 -2.53 -1.36 10.75
C SER A 40 -2.50 0.06 10.16
N ASP A 41 -1.30 0.62 10.02
CA ASP A 41 -1.09 1.94 9.42
C ASP A 41 -1.47 1.94 7.93
N ALA A 42 -1.01 0.95 7.17
CA ALA A 42 -1.31 0.83 5.74
C ALA A 42 -2.82 0.67 5.47
N VAL A 43 -3.51 -0.13 6.28
CA VAL A 43 -4.97 -0.31 6.18
C VAL A 43 -5.71 0.99 6.51
N THR A 44 -5.29 1.70 7.56
CA THR A 44 -5.89 2.99 7.92
C THR A 44 -5.74 4.00 6.79
N ILE A 45 -4.55 4.08 6.19
CA ILE A 45 -4.26 4.99 5.07
C ILE A 45 -5.13 4.67 3.85
N VAL A 46 -5.26 3.39 3.45
CA VAL A 46 -6.02 3.04 2.24
C VAL A 46 -7.53 3.27 2.43
N VAL A 47 -8.06 3.04 3.63
CA VAL A 47 -9.47 3.33 3.94
C VAL A 47 -9.74 4.84 3.85
N GLU A 48 -8.83 5.66 4.37
CA GLU A 48 -8.98 7.12 4.28
C GLU A 48 -8.81 7.63 2.84
N ALA A 49 -7.86 7.07 2.08
CA ALA A 49 -7.73 7.39 0.66
C ALA A 49 -8.99 7.05 -0.14
N ALA A 50 -9.64 5.91 0.15
CA ALA A 50 -10.91 5.54 -0.46
C ALA A 50 -12.03 6.51 -0.09
N ARG A 51 -12.11 6.93 1.18
CA ARG A 51 -13.07 7.95 1.64
C ARG A 51 -12.91 9.25 0.86
N LEU A 52 -11.69 9.76 0.74
CA LEU A 52 -11.39 11.00 0.02
C LEU A 52 -11.79 10.93 -1.45
N LEU A 53 -11.60 9.78 -2.10
CA LEU A 53 -11.96 9.58 -3.51
C LEU A 53 -13.48 9.48 -3.75
N LEU A 54 -14.28 9.13 -2.74
CA LEU A 54 -15.74 9.15 -2.84
C LEU A 54 -16.32 10.56 -2.72
N THR A 55 -15.59 11.47 -2.07
CA THR A 55 -15.99 12.87 -1.86
C THR A 55 -15.39 13.84 -2.87
N ALA A 56 -14.55 13.35 -3.79
CA ALA A 56 -13.84 14.14 -4.80
C ALA A 56 -14.44 13.96 -6.21
#